data_AF-A0A090WYY4-F1
#
_entry.id   AF-A0A090WYY4-F1
#
_cell.length_a   1.000
_cell.length_b   1.000
_cell.length_c   1.000
_cell.angle_alpha   90.00
_cell.angle_beta   90.00
_cell.angle_gamma   90.00
#
_symmetry.space_group_name_H-M   'P 1'
#
loop_
_entity.id
_entity.type
_entity.pdbx_description
1 polymer ?
#
loop_
_entity_poly.entity_id
_entity_poly.type
_entity_poly.pdbx_seq_one_letter_code
_entity_poly.pdbx_strand_id
1 'polypeptide(L)'
;MYAAKEVPGLGGYVFIMEKKQEILGAIVVNRTGMNEYLAENILVYMAVKTEYRGRGIAQKLIEHTIKYCDGDIAIHVNKDNPVIELFEKQGFKARNIEMRLVR
;
A
#
# COMPACT_ATOMS: atom_id res chain seq x y z
N MET A 1 -10.76 16.14 -25.85
CA MET A 1 -10.56 14.69 -25.94
C MET A 1 -10.78 14.13 -24.54
N TYR A 2 -11.94 13.51 -24.29
CA TYR A 2 -12.28 12.96 -22.98
C TYR A 2 -12.16 11.44 -23.06
N ALA A 3 -11.22 10.87 -22.31
CA ALA A 3 -11.22 9.45 -21.97
C ALA A 3 -11.97 9.30 -20.64
N ALA A 4 -13.30 9.48 -20.66
CA ALA A 4 -14.12 9.16 -19.50
C ALA A 4 -14.37 7.65 -19.52
N LYS A 5 -13.77 6.94 -18.56
CA LYS A 5 -14.05 5.52 -18.31
C LYS A 5 -15.35 5.43 -17.50
N GLU A 6 -16.41 4.92 -18.10
CA GLU A 6 -17.72 4.64 -17.46
C GLU A 6 -17.76 3.28 -16.73
N VAL A 7 -16.61 2.71 -16.32
CA VAL A 7 -16.48 1.30 -15.92
C VAL A 7 -16.39 1.15 -14.40
N PRO A 8 -16.95 0.08 -13.78
CA PRO A 8 -16.70 -0.28 -12.39
C PRO A 8 -15.20 -0.22 -12.07
N GLY A 9 -14.86 0.33 -10.90
CA GLY A 9 -13.47 0.54 -10.49
C GLY A 9 -12.63 -0.74 -10.62
N LEU A 10 -11.33 -0.57 -10.83
CA LEU A 10 -10.36 -1.67 -10.97
C LEU A 10 -10.22 -2.54 -9.71
N GLY A 11 -10.88 -2.14 -8.62
CA GLY A 11 -10.87 -2.81 -7.35
C GLY A 11 -9.57 -2.59 -6.60
N GLY A 12 -9.23 -3.57 -5.78
CA GLY A 12 -8.12 -3.48 -4.85
C GLY A 12 -8.22 -4.55 -3.79
N TYR A 13 -7.43 -4.38 -2.75
CA TYR A 13 -7.35 -5.29 -1.63
C TYR A 13 -7.49 -4.53 -0.32
N VAL A 14 -8.18 -5.15 0.63
CA VAL A 14 -8.18 -4.74 2.03
C VAL A 14 -7.80 -5.97 2.83
N PHE A 15 -6.66 -5.93 3.50
CA PHE A 15 -6.26 -6.96 4.43
C PHE A 15 -6.32 -6.42 5.85
N ILE A 16 -6.91 -7.21 6.75
CA ILE A 16 -6.99 -6.91 8.16
C ILE A 16 -6.23 -7.97 8.96
N MET A 17 -5.59 -7.54 10.04
CA MET A 17 -5.11 -8.44 11.07
C MET A 17 -6.06 -8.34 12.26
N GLU A 18 -6.71 -9.45 12.59
CA GLU A 18 -7.65 -9.54 13.70
C GLU A 18 -7.19 -10.52 14.78
N LYS A 19 -7.63 -10.27 16.01
CA LYS A 19 -7.47 -11.20 17.13
C LYS A 19 -8.69 -11.12 18.02
N LYS A 20 -9.37 -12.25 18.25
CA LYS A 20 -10.60 -12.31 19.07
C LYS A 20 -11.63 -11.24 18.67
N GLN A 21 -11.89 -11.10 17.36
CA GLN A 21 -12.81 -10.10 16.78
C GLN A 21 -12.36 -8.63 16.92
N GLU A 22 -11.16 -8.37 17.43
CA GLU A 22 -10.57 -7.03 17.46
C GLU A 22 -9.64 -6.83 16.25
N ILE A 23 -9.86 -5.75 15.48
CA ILE A 23 -8.98 -5.36 14.38
C ILE A 23 -7.73 -4.67 14.96
N LEU A 24 -6.58 -5.28 14.75
CA LEU A 24 -5.28 -4.80 15.22
C LEU A 24 -4.58 -3.90 14.20
N GLY A 25 -4.90 -4.07 12.92
CA GLY A 25 -4.36 -3.26 11.84
C GLY A 25 -4.98 -3.62 10.51
N ALA A 26 -4.80 -2.72 9.54
CA ALA A 26 -5.30 -2.89 8.19
C ALA A 26 -4.34 -2.27 7.17
N ILE A 27 -4.37 -2.79 5.95
CA ILE A 27 -3.66 -2.28 4.79
C ILE A 27 -4.63 -2.25 3.60
N VAL A 28 -4.61 -1.15 2.87
CA VAL A 28 -5.52 -0.86 1.76
C VAL A 28 -4.68 -0.61 0.51
N VAL A 29 -5.02 -1.32 -0.56
CA VAL A 29 -4.32 -1.29 -1.83
C VAL A 29 -5.33 -1.07 -2.95
N ASN A 30 -5.08 -0.09 -3.81
CA ASN A 30 -5.87 0.16 -5.00
C ASN A 30 -5.16 -0.43 -6.22
N ARG A 31 -5.92 -1.11 -7.10
CA ARG A 31 -5.43 -1.47 -8.43
C ARG A 31 -5.50 -0.26 -9.36
N THR A 32 -4.39 0.08 -10.00
CA THR A 32 -4.24 1.27 -10.84
C THR A 32 -4.64 1.03 -12.28
N GLY A 33 -4.45 -0.21 -12.76
CA GLY A 33 -4.61 -0.56 -14.18
C GLY A 33 -3.61 0.14 -15.09
N MET A 34 -2.50 0.63 -14.51
CA MET A 34 -1.40 1.29 -15.22
C MET A 34 -0.24 0.32 -15.47
N ASN A 35 -0.57 -0.96 -15.65
CA ASN A 35 0.38 -2.03 -15.94
C ASN A 35 1.34 -1.60 -17.05
N GLU A 36 2.60 -2.01 -16.96
CA GLU A 36 3.70 -1.64 -17.88
C GLU A 36 4.16 -0.16 -17.85
N TYR A 37 3.41 0.75 -17.21
CA TYR A 37 3.81 2.17 -17.06
C TYR A 37 4.16 2.54 -15.61
N LEU A 38 3.27 2.20 -14.68
CA LEU A 38 3.43 2.39 -13.24
C LEU A 38 3.10 1.09 -12.51
N ALA A 39 3.28 1.09 -11.19
CA ALA A 39 2.91 -0.07 -10.38
C ALA A 39 1.42 -0.39 -10.54
N GLU A 40 1.12 -1.68 -10.75
CA GLU A 40 -0.26 -2.18 -10.90
C GLU A 40 -1.08 -1.95 -9.64
N ASN A 41 -0.40 -1.89 -8.49
CA ASN A 41 -0.99 -1.68 -7.18
C ASN A 41 -0.38 -0.45 -6.50
N ILE A 42 -1.22 0.37 -5.87
CA ILE A 42 -0.78 1.43 -4.97
C ILE A 42 -1.32 1.12 -3.57
N LEU A 43 -0.41 0.94 -2.62
CA LEU A 43 -0.71 0.91 -1.20
C LEU A 43 -1.06 2.34 -0.76
N VAL A 44 -2.36 2.58 -0.57
CA VAL A 44 -2.90 3.92 -0.27
C VAL A 44 -3.02 4.18 1.22
N TYR A 45 -3.14 3.13 2.03
CA TYR A 45 -3.23 3.29 3.48
C TYR A 45 -2.73 2.06 4.23
N MET A 46 -2.10 2.29 5.38
CA MET A 46 -1.78 1.25 6.35
C MET A 46 -1.85 1.84 7.76
N ALA A 47 -2.48 1.12 8.67
CA ALA A 47 -2.55 1.51 10.06
C ALA A 47 -2.46 0.29 10.98
N VAL A 48 -1.81 0.47 12.13
CA VAL A 48 -1.77 -0.49 13.22
C VAL A 48 -2.22 0.22 14.49
N LYS A 49 -3.13 -0.42 15.22
CA LYS A 49 -3.65 0.05 16.51
C LYS A 49 -2.49 0.33 17.46
N THR A 50 -2.49 1.49 18.11
CA THR A 50 -1.35 2.04 18.86
C THR A 50 -0.78 1.07 19.91
N GLU A 51 -1.65 0.40 20.66
CA GLU A 51 -1.30 -0.56 21.72
C GLU A 51 -0.56 -1.81 21.20
N TYR A 52 -0.64 -2.07 19.90
CA TYR A 52 -0.08 -3.24 19.24
C TYR A 52 1.09 -2.92 18.29
N ARG A 53 1.55 -1.65 18.26
CA ARG A 53 2.76 -1.25 17.53
C ARG A 53 4.00 -1.94 18.12
N GLY A 54 5.04 -2.10 17.30
CA GLY A 54 6.27 -2.81 17.68
C GLY A 54 6.16 -4.33 17.78
N ARG A 55 4.98 -4.92 17.52
CA ARG A 55 4.75 -6.38 17.58
C ARG A 55 4.80 -7.10 16.23
N GLY A 56 5.39 -6.47 15.21
CA GLY A 56 5.52 -7.04 13.87
C GLY A 56 4.23 -7.10 13.04
N ILE A 57 3.14 -6.43 13.46
CA ILE A 57 1.86 -6.46 12.73
C ILE A 57 1.97 -5.84 11.34
N ALA A 58 2.59 -4.66 11.24
CA ALA A 58 2.77 -3.98 9.96
C ALA A 58 3.58 -4.84 8.97
N GLN A 59 4.65 -5.46 9.45
CA GLN A 59 5.45 -6.38 8.65
C GLN A 59 4.61 -7.54 8.09
N LYS A 60 3.82 -8.20 8.94
CA LYS A 60 2.95 -9.30 8.49
C LYS A 60 1.88 -8.85 7.49
N LEU A 61 1.32 -7.65 7.66
CA LEU A 61 0.38 -7.08 6.69
C LEU A 61 1.06 -6.84 5.34
N ILE A 62 2.29 -6.31 5.33
CA ILE A 62 3.07 -6.09 4.10
C ILE A 62 3.43 -7.41 3.43
N GLU A 63 3.96 -8.39 4.18
CA GLU A 63 4.30 -9.73 3.66
C GLU A 63 3.07 -10.41 3.02
N HIS A 64 1.91 -10.31 3.69
CA HIS A 64 0.65 -10.82 3.15
C HIS A 64 0.24 -10.06 1.89
N THR A 65 0.39 -8.74 1.87
CA THR A 65 0.08 -7.92 0.70
C THR A 65 0.94 -8.32 -0.50
N ILE A 66 2.25 -8.45 -0.33
CA ILE A 66 3.18 -8.88 -1.39
C ILE A 66 2.81 -10.26 -1.92
N LYS A 67 2.35 -11.16 -1.04
CA LYS A 67 1.98 -12.52 -1.42
C LYS A 67 0.71 -12.58 -2.29
N TYR A 68 -0.26 -11.70 -2.06
CA TYR A 68 -1.60 -11.79 -2.68
C TYR A 68 -1.88 -10.75 -3.76
N CYS A 69 -1.10 -9.68 -3.81
CA CYS A 69 -1.18 -8.71 -4.92
C CYS A 69 -0.36 -9.23 -6.11
N ASP A 70 -1.02 -9.39 -7.24
CA ASP A 70 -0.33 -9.61 -8.52
C ASP A 70 0.25 -8.29 -9.04
N GLY A 71 1.46 -8.33 -9.58
CA GLY A 71 2.13 -7.17 -10.17
C GLY A 71 2.83 -6.26 -9.16
N ASP A 72 3.45 -5.20 -9.68
CA ASP A 72 4.23 -4.25 -8.89
C ASP A 72 3.36 -3.51 -7.85
N ILE A 73 3.94 -3.22 -6.69
CA ILE A 73 3.31 -2.47 -5.61
C ILE A 73 4.12 -1.20 -5.33
N ALA A 74 3.46 -0.04 -5.39
CA ALA A 74 4.04 1.24 -5.00
C ALA A 74 3.40 1.79 -3.72
N ILE A 75 4.15 2.62 -3.00
CA ILE A 75 3.67 3.42 -1.88
C ILE A 75 4.27 4.83 -1.99
N HIS A 76 3.49 5.84 -1.64
CA HIS A 76 3.99 7.20 -1.45
C HIS A 76 4.25 7.44 0.03
N VAL A 77 5.48 7.81 0.35
CA VAL A 77 5.93 8.04 1.72
C VAL A 77 6.88 9.23 1.75
N ASN A 78 6.73 10.10 2.74
CA ASN A 78 7.66 11.22 2.95
C ASN A 78 9.04 10.67 3.32
N LYS A 79 10.10 11.25 2.73
CA LYS A 79 11.49 10.79 2.89
C LYS A 79 11.97 10.66 4.34
N ASP A 80 11.42 11.48 5.24
CA ASP A 80 11.80 11.50 6.65
C ASP A 80 10.96 10.52 7.51
N ASN A 81 10.07 9.74 6.89
CA ASN A 81 9.21 8.82 7.64
C ASN A 81 9.97 7.53 7.99
N PRO A 82 10.06 7.15 9.28
CA PRO A 82 10.79 5.95 9.72
C PRO A 82 10.20 4.64 9.17
N VAL A 83 8.97 4.65 8.62
CA VAL A 83 8.37 3.47 8.00
C VAL A 83 9.11 3.02 6.73
N ILE A 84 9.93 3.89 6.12
CA ILE A 84 10.71 3.54 4.92
C ILE A 84 11.57 2.30 5.16
N GLU A 85 12.27 2.22 6.29
CA GLU A 85 13.11 1.07 6.64
C GLU A 85 12.32 -0.25 6.69
N LEU A 86 11.05 -0.20 7.11
CA LEU A 86 10.19 -1.36 7.13
C LEU A 86 9.91 -1.86 5.70
N PHE A 87 9.60 -0.96 4.77
CA PHE A 87 9.35 -1.31 3.38
C PHE A 87 10.62 -1.75 2.65
N GLU A 88 11.76 -1.11 2.88
CA GLU A 88 13.05 -1.51 2.29
C GLU A 88 13.45 -2.93 2.69
N LYS A 89 13.23 -3.31 3.96
CA LYS A 89 13.44 -4.69 4.45
C LYS A 89 12.55 -5.73 3.75
N GLN A 90 11.44 -5.29 3.16
CA GLN A 90 10.52 -6.13 2.38
C GLN A 90 10.78 -6.06 0.87
N GLY A 91 11.87 -5.42 0.45
CA GLY A 91 12.32 -5.39 -0.95
C GLY A 91 11.84 -4.18 -1.76
N PHE A 92 11.10 -3.24 -1.15
CA PHE A 92 10.76 -1.98 -1.81
C PHE A 92 12.01 -1.15 -2.05
N LYS A 93 12.05 -0.43 -3.18
CA LYS A 93 13.15 0.45 -3.55
C LYS A 93 12.62 1.83 -3.91
N ALA A 94 13.31 2.87 -3.46
CA ALA A 94 13.04 4.22 -3.93
C ALA A 94 13.36 4.32 -5.44
N ARG A 95 12.38 4.78 -6.24
CA ARG A 95 12.52 4.85 -7.71
C ARG A 95 12.40 6.27 -8.25
N ASN A 96 11.38 7.02 -7.82
CA ASN A 96 11.02 8.30 -8.42
C ASN A 96 10.92 9.41 -7.37
N ILE A 97 11.12 10.65 -7.80
CA ILE A 97 10.77 11.85 -7.04
C ILE A 97 9.32 12.21 -7.41
N GLU A 98 8.47 12.36 -6.40
CA GLU A 98 7.11 12.86 -6.63
C GLU A 98 7.14 14.38 -6.89
N MET A 99 6.59 14.81 -8.02
CA MET A 99 6.32 16.22 -8.31
C MET A 99 4.81 16.43 -8.31
N ARG A 100 4.31 17.31 -7.43
CA ARG A 100 2.87 17.54 -7.25
C ARG A 100 2.56 19.04 -7.29
N LEU A 101 1.65 19.44 -8.18
CA LEU A 101 1.02 20.76 -8.14
C LEU A 101 -0.15 20.71 -7.15
N VAL A 102 -0.11 21.54 -6.11
CA VAL A 102 -1.22 21.69 -5.16
C VAL A 102 -2.15 22.80 -5.65
N ARG A 103 -3.46 22.56 -5.58
CA ARG A 103 -4.52 23.52 -5.89
C ARG A 103 -5.58 23.50 -4.80
#